data_AF-A0A925NQ08-F1
#
_entry.id   AF-A0A925NQ08-F1
#
_cell.length_a   1.000
_cell.length_b   1.000
_cell.length_c   1.000
_cell.angle_alpha   90.00
_cell.angle_beta   90.00
_cell.angle_gamma   90.00
#
_symmetry.space_group_name_H-M   'P 1'
#
loop_
_entity.id
_entity.type
_entity.pdbx_description
1 polymer ?
#
loop_
_entity_poly.entity_id
_entity_poly.type
_entity_poly.pdbx_seq_one_letter_code
_entity_poly.pdbx_strand_id
1 'polypeptide(L)'
;MSDFDQLMTATIEHLQDEKARGVRFIEVGTDTLEHLKAGPLKREASVSLPKMPVDNFRPITQIRPVARAEGTPRNPGPGDSPKPAISREAKEKGLQELRDRAGVCQKCPNLAASRKNVVFGVGDMDAALMFVGEAPGADEEVQGEPFVGPAGQLLTKMIGAM
;
A
#
# COMPACT_ATOMS: atom_id res chain seq x y z
N MET A 1 -7.42 -1.18 -30.93
CA MET A 1 -6.48 -0.95 -29.81
C MET A 1 -5.92 0.44 -29.98
N SER A 2 -5.94 1.27 -28.94
CA SER A 2 -5.40 2.62 -29.05
C SER A 2 -3.87 2.58 -29.11
N ASP A 3 -3.25 3.55 -29.77
CA ASP A 3 -1.78 3.67 -29.83
C ASP A 3 -1.15 3.74 -28.42
N PHE A 4 -1.91 4.26 -27.45
CA PHE A 4 -1.53 4.25 -26.04
C PHE A 4 -1.39 2.83 -25.50
N ASP A 5 -2.37 1.96 -25.77
CA ASP A 5 -2.38 0.59 -25.25
C ASP A 5 -1.24 -0.24 -25.84
N GLN A 6 -0.91 -0.02 -27.11
CA GLN A 6 0.22 -0.66 -27.77
C GLN A 6 1.55 -0.24 -27.15
N LEU A 7 1.75 1.06 -26.93
CA LEU A 7 2.95 1.58 -26.27
C LEU A 7 3.08 1.07 -24.83
N MET A 8 1.97 1.00 -24.10
CA MET A 8 1.96 0.45 -22.74
C MET A 8 2.33 -1.03 -22.73
N THR A 9 1.75 -1.81 -23.64
CA THR A 9 2.00 -3.26 -23.75
C THR A 9 3.47 -3.53 -24.09
N ALA A 10 4.02 -2.83 -25.10
CA ALA A 10 5.42 -2.95 -25.48
C ALA A 10 6.38 -2.53 -24.34
N THR A 11 6.01 -1.50 -23.56
CA THR A 11 6.79 -1.09 -22.39
C THR A 11 6.79 -2.17 -21.32
N ILE A 12 5.63 -2.77 -21.02
CA ILE A 12 5.51 -3.85 -20.04
C ILE A 12 6.36 -5.05 -20.45
N GLU A 13 6.26 -5.48 -21.70
CA GLU A 13 7.04 -6.61 -22.24
C GLU A 13 8.56 -6.35 -22.13
N HIS A 14 9.00 -5.15 -22.51
CA HIS A 14 10.40 -4.77 -22.38
C HIS A 14 10.89 -4.83 -20.92
N LEU A 15 10.12 -4.29 -19.98
CA LEU A 15 10.45 -4.33 -18.55
C LEU A 15 10.50 -5.75 -18.00
N GLN A 16 9.62 -6.64 -18.49
CA GLN A 16 9.62 -8.06 -18.12
C GLN A 16 10.86 -8.79 -18.66
N ASP A 17 11.27 -8.51 -19.88
CA ASP A 17 12.48 -9.08 -20.48
C ASP A 17 13.76 -8.61 -19.79
N GLU A 18 13.84 -7.32 -19.43
CA GLU A 18 14.95 -6.78 -18.63
C GLU A 18 14.98 -7.45 -17.25
N LYS A 19 13.82 -7.64 -16.61
CA LYS A 19 13.70 -8.37 -15.34
C LYS A 19 14.14 -9.83 -15.48
N ALA A 20 13.77 -10.52 -16.56
CA ALA A 20 14.19 -11.89 -16.85
C ALA A 20 15.71 -12.00 -17.06
N ARG A 21 16.32 -10.94 -17.61
CA ARG A 21 17.78 -10.77 -17.73
C ARG A 21 18.46 -10.34 -16.42
N GLY A 22 17.71 -10.25 -15.32
CA GLY A 22 18.22 -9.96 -13.98
C GLY A 22 18.40 -8.48 -13.67
N VAL A 23 17.94 -7.58 -14.54
CA VAL A 23 17.96 -6.15 -14.30
C VAL A 23 16.95 -5.80 -13.21
N ARG A 24 17.42 -5.15 -12.15
CA ARG A 24 16.64 -4.83 -10.94
C ARG A 24 16.33 -3.35 -10.80
N PHE A 25 17.04 -2.52 -11.55
CA PHE A 25 16.94 -1.06 -11.51
C PHE A 25 17.02 -0.53 -12.94
N ILE A 26 16.24 0.50 -13.24
CA ILE A 26 16.23 1.16 -14.54
C ILE A 26 16.46 2.63 -14.26
N GLU A 27 17.44 3.21 -14.94
CA GLU A 27 17.71 4.63 -14.84
C GLU A 27 16.60 5.41 -15.53
N VAL A 28 15.99 6.32 -14.79
CA VAL A 28 14.99 7.25 -15.29
C VAL A 28 15.63 8.64 -15.29
N GLY A 29 15.65 9.28 -16.46
CA GLY A 29 16.19 10.63 -16.58
C GLY A 29 15.50 11.61 -15.64
N THR A 30 16.23 12.61 -15.16
CA THR A 30 15.72 13.64 -14.22
C THR A 30 14.48 14.33 -14.77
N ASP A 31 14.47 14.62 -16.08
CA ASP A 31 13.36 15.29 -16.75
C ASP A 31 12.10 14.41 -16.75
N THR A 32 12.25 13.10 -16.97
CA THR A 32 11.16 12.12 -16.88
C THR A 32 10.64 12.01 -15.45
N LEU A 33 11.52 12.06 -14.45
CA LEU A 33 11.13 12.00 -13.04
C LEU A 33 10.34 13.25 -12.62
N GLU A 34 10.76 14.43 -13.07
CA GLU A 34 10.05 15.70 -12.84
C GLU A 34 8.69 15.71 -13.56
N HIS A 35 8.60 15.18 -14.78
CA HIS A 35 7.34 15.02 -15.50
C HIS A 35 6.36 14.04 -14.83
N LEU A 36 6.87 12.97 -14.21
CA LEU A 36 6.05 12.05 -13.41
C LEU A 36 5.52 12.70 -12.12
N LYS A 37 6.32 13.57 -11.49
CA LYS A 37 5.92 14.35 -10.30
C LYS A 37 4.90 15.45 -10.64
N ALA A 38 4.99 16.04 -11.83
CA ALA A 38 4.13 17.14 -12.27
C ALA A 38 2.68 16.74 -12.61
N GLY A 39 2.33 15.45 -12.49
CA GLY A 39 1.02 14.93 -12.91
C GLY A 39 0.95 14.75 -14.44
N PRO A 40 -0.14 14.16 -14.98
CA PRO A 40 -0.19 13.75 -16.38
C PRO A 40 -0.09 14.97 -17.31
N LEU A 41 1.07 15.09 -17.98
CA LEU A 41 1.29 16.08 -19.01
C LEU A 41 0.37 15.79 -20.20
N LYS A 42 -0.29 16.83 -20.71
CA LYS A 42 -0.94 16.79 -22.03
C LYS A 42 0.14 16.42 -23.06
N ARG A 43 -0.04 15.29 -23.73
CA ARG A 43 0.90 14.76 -24.73
C ARG A 43 1.20 15.79 -25.81
N GLU A 44 2.45 16.19 -25.90
CA GLU A 44 3.03 16.74 -27.14
C GLU A 44 4.25 15.91 -27.56
N ALA A 45 4.38 15.75 -28.87
CA ALA A 45 5.14 14.67 -29.49
C ALA A 45 6.66 14.89 -29.54
N SER A 46 7.37 13.78 -29.33
CA SER A 46 8.68 13.38 -29.88
C SER A 46 9.91 14.26 -29.64
N VAL A 47 10.88 13.75 -28.86
CA VAL A 47 12.32 13.89 -29.16
C VAL A 47 13.09 12.64 -28.69
N SER A 48 14.01 12.15 -29.50
CA SER A 48 14.93 11.03 -29.24
C SER A 48 16.18 11.49 -28.47
N LEU A 49 16.67 10.68 -27.52
CA LEU A 49 17.89 10.96 -26.77
C LEU A 49 19.01 9.92 -27.04
N PRO A 50 20.30 10.35 -27.05
CA PRO A 50 21.44 9.54 -27.41
C PRO A 50 21.97 8.71 -26.22
N LYS A 51 22.71 7.64 -26.52
CA LYS A 51 23.33 6.72 -25.54
C LYS A 51 24.63 7.28 -24.96
N MET A 52 24.78 7.24 -23.64
CA MET A 52 26.08 7.29 -22.94
C MET A 52 26.13 6.26 -21.78
N PRO A 53 27.34 5.87 -21.34
CA PRO A 53 27.60 4.58 -20.72
C PRO A 53 27.55 4.63 -19.19
N VAL A 54 27.01 3.56 -18.60
CA VAL A 54 26.93 3.32 -17.15
C VAL A 54 28.15 2.52 -16.71
N ASP A 55 29.01 3.12 -15.88
CA ASP A 55 30.01 2.36 -15.14
C ASP A 55 29.95 2.70 -13.64
N ASN A 56 29.84 1.62 -12.85
CA ASN A 56 29.99 1.50 -11.41
C ASN A 56 28.87 1.97 -10.46
N PHE A 57 27.93 1.05 -10.19
CA PHE A 57 27.25 0.96 -8.89
C PHE A 57 27.59 -0.36 -8.17
N ARG A 58 28.05 -0.27 -6.92
CA ARG A 58 28.32 -1.42 -6.03
C ARG A 58 27.13 -1.69 -5.09
N PRO A 59 26.72 -2.95 -4.89
CA PRO A 59 25.60 -3.29 -4.02
C PRO A 59 26.00 -3.33 -2.54
N ILE A 60 25.08 -2.87 -1.67
CA ILE A 60 25.21 -2.93 -0.21
C ILE A 60 24.71 -4.31 0.25
N THR A 61 25.65 -5.16 0.66
CA THR A 61 25.42 -6.57 0.99
C THR A 61 25.65 -6.83 2.48
N GLN A 62 24.71 -6.41 3.36
CA GLN A 62 24.40 -7.10 4.64
C GLN A 62 23.57 -6.22 5.58
N ILE A 63 22.34 -6.64 5.89
CA ILE A 63 21.62 -6.21 7.09
C ILE A 63 21.65 -7.41 8.05
N ARG A 64 22.24 -7.24 9.25
CA ARG A 64 22.29 -8.30 10.28
C ARG A 64 21.01 -8.27 11.12
N PRO A 65 20.48 -9.44 11.57
CA PRO A 65 19.30 -9.49 12.42
C PRO A 65 19.64 -9.13 13.87
N VAL A 66 18.81 -8.30 14.51
CA VAL A 66 18.93 -7.95 15.92
C VAL A 66 18.32 -9.09 16.75
N ALA A 67 19.08 -9.63 17.71
CA ALA A 67 18.67 -10.74 18.56
C ALA A 67 17.45 -10.35 19.45
N ARG A 68 16.52 -11.29 19.61
CA ARG A 68 15.32 -11.21 20.47
C ARG A 68 15.76 -11.15 21.93
N ALA A 69 15.61 -9.99 22.58
CA ALA A 69 15.78 -9.87 24.03
C ALA A 69 14.54 -10.43 24.74
N GLU A 70 14.74 -11.36 25.66
CA GLU A 70 13.71 -11.92 26.52
C GLU A 70 13.13 -10.83 27.44
N GLY A 71 11.79 -10.78 27.52
CA GLY A 71 11.06 -9.65 28.07
C GLY A 71 11.14 -9.54 29.60
N THR A 72 11.78 -8.47 30.06
CA THR A 72 11.46 -7.85 31.36
C THR A 72 10.04 -7.23 31.28
N PRO A 73 9.20 -7.30 32.33
CA PRO A 73 7.91 -6.60 32.33
C PRO A 73 8.15 -5.11 32.11
N ARG A 74 7.69 -4.60 30.96
CA ARG A 74 7.76 -3.17 30.64
C ARG A 74 6.79 -2.46 31.57
N ASN A 75 7.31 -1.53 32.37
CA ASN A 75 6.45 -0.58 33.09
C ASN A 75 5.61 0.20 32.07
N PRO A 76 4.32 0.44 32.36
CA PRO A 76 3.46 1.29 31.54
C PRO A 76 4.13 2.66 31.32
N GLY A 77 4.15 3.11 30.07
CA GLY A 77 4.81 4.35 29.68
C GLY A 77 3.97 5.57 30.11
N PRO A 78 4.50 6.80 30.00
CA PRO A 78 3.81 8.03 30.42
C PRO A 78 2.53 8.39 29.63
N GLY A 79 1.97 7.44 28.87
CA GLY A 79 0.71 7.55 28.13
C GLY A 79 -0.43 6.66 28.66
N ASP A 80 -0.19 5.86 29.71
CA ASP A 80 -1.19 4.96 30.32
C ASP A 80 -2.16 5.70 31.26
N SER A 81 -2.70 6.83 30.81
CA SER A 81 -3.89 7.37 31.43
C SER A 81 -5.03 6.37 31.20
N PRO A 82 -5.85 6.03 32.21
CA PRO A 82 -7.00 5.17 32.02
C PRO A 82 -7.90 5.82 30.97
N LYS A 83 -7.90 5.27 29.75
CA LYS A 83 -8.90 5.66 28.75
C LYS A 83 -10.26 5.48 29.42
N PRO A 84 -11.17 6.47 29.34
CA PRO A 84 -12.50 6.31 29.92
C PRO A 84 -13.10 5.01 29.39
N ALA A 85 -13.55 4.14 30.30
CA ALA A 85 -14.04 2.83 29.96
C ALA A 85 -15.39 2.98 29.23
N ILE A 86 -15.34 3.17 27.91
CA ILE A 86 -16.51 3.11 27.05
C ILE A 86 -17.06 1.69 27.15
N SER A 87 -18.35 1.54 27.49
CA SER A 87 -18.98 0.22 27.57
C SER A 87 -18.92 -0.49 26.22
N ARG A 88 -18.89 -1.82 26.23
CA ARG A 88 -18.86 -2.62 25.00
C ARG A 88 -20.03 -2.27 24.08
N GLU A 89 -21.24 -2.11 24.63
CA GLU A 89 -22.43 -1.71 23.88
C GLU A 89 -22.25 -0.34 23.21
N ALA A 90 -21.68 0.64 23.92
CA ALA A 90 -21.40 1.95 23.35
C ALA A 90 -20.32 1.90 22.25
N LYS A 91 -19.32 1.01 22.37
CA LYS A 91 -18.32 0.77 21.32
C LYS A 91 -18.95 0.15 20.08
N GLU A 92 -19.77 -0.90 20.24
CA GLU A 92 -20.48 -1.57 19.14
C GLU A 92 -21.36 -0.56 18.39
N LYS A 93 -22.14 0.21 19.13
CA LYS A 93 -22.97 1.28 18.55
C LYS A 93 -22.13 2.33 17.82
N GLY A 94 -21.06 2.82 18.44
CA GLY A 94 -20.18 3.82 17.83
C GLY A 94 -19.50 3.33 16.56
N LEU A 95 -19.05 2.07 16.53
CA LEU A 95 -18.47 1.45 15.34
C LEU A 95 -19.49 1.22 14.24
N GLN A 96 -20.72 0.84 14.59
CA GLN A 96 -21.81 0.72 13.62
C GLN A 96 -22.14 2.08 12.99
N GLU A 97 -22.29 3.13 13.79
CA GLU A 97 -22.53 4.49 13.29
C GLU A 97 -21.39 4.98 12.37
N LEU A 98 -20.13 4.65 12.69
CA LEU A 98 -18.98 4.95 11.84
C LEU A 98 -19.02 4.16 10.52
N ARG A 99 -19.39 2.88 10.58
CA ARG A 99 -19.54 2.04 9.39
C ARG A 99 -20.61 2.59 8.45
N ASP A 100 -21.77 2.97 8.98
CA ASP A 100 -22.88 3.52 8.21
C ASP A 100 -22.48 4.84 7.53
N ARG A 101 -21.82 5.73 8.28
CA ARG A 101 -21.30 7.00 7.75
C ARG A 101 -20.23 6.80 6.67
N ALA A 102 -19.36 5.80 6.82
CA ALA A 102 -18.34 5.49 5.83
C ALA A 102 -18.95 4.90 4.55
N GLY A 103 -19.95 4.03 4.68
CA GLY A 103 -20.67 3.40 3.58
C GLY A 103 -21.27 4.41 2.59
N VAL A 104 -21.87 5.49 3.11
CA VAL A 104 -22.50 6.54 2.28
C VAL A 104 -21.60 7.74 2.00
N CYS A 105 -20.32 7.69 2.37
CA CYS A 105 -19.42 8.83 2.24
C CYS A 105 -19.16 9.20 0.77
N GLN A 106 -19.45 10.45 0.41
CA GLN A 106 -19.22 11.02 -0.94
C GLN A 106 -18.21 12.19 -0.94
N LYS A 107 -17.44 12.36 0.13
CA LYS A 107 -16.50 13.50 0.26
C LYS A 107 -15.42 13.51 -0.83
N CYS A 108 -15.08 12.37 -1.39
CA CYS A 108 -14.11 12.22 -2.47
C CYS A 108 -14.83 11.68 -3.73
N PRO A 109 -15.25 12.54 -4.67
CA PRO A 109 -16.08 12.14 -5.81
C PRO A 109 -15.44 11.03 -6.67
N ASN A 110 -14.14 11.12 -6.94
CA ASN A 110 -13.43 10.13 -7.75
C ASN A 110 -13.46 8.73 -7.12
N LEU A 111 -13.21 8.65 -5.80
CA LEU A 111 -13.20 7.38 -5.09
C LEU A 111 -14.62 6.82 -4.91
N ALA A 112 -15.59 7.69 -4.63
CA ALA A 112 -16.99 7.30 -4.51
C ALA A 112 -17.57 6.77 -5.83
N ALA A 113 -17.10 7.28 -6.97
CA ALA A 113 -17.52 6.84 -8.29
C ALA A 113 -16.83 5.55 -8.76
N SER A 114 -15.59 5.28 -8.31
CA SER A 114 -14.81 4.13 -8.78
C SER A 114 -14.94 2.88 -7.89
N ARG A 115 -15.15 3.04 -6.58
CA ARG A 115 -15.21 1.93 -5.63
C ARG A 115 -16.44 1.05 -5.87
N LYS A 116 -16.30 -0.27 -5.73
CA LYS A 116 -17.47 -1.17 -5.74
C LYS A 116 -18.16 -1.21 -4.37
N ASN A 117 -17.39 -1.51 -3.34
CA ASN A 117 -17.85 -1.54 -1.96
C ASN A 117 -16.89 -0.76 -1.07
N VAL A 118 -17.41 -0.25 0.04
CA VAL A 118 -16.56 0.32 1.10
C VAL A 118 -16.03 -0.83 1.94
N VAL A 119 -14.72 -0.97 1.97
CA VAL A 119 -14.05 -1.90 2.88
C VAL A 119 -13.78 -1.17 4.19
N PHE A 120 -14.59 -1.47 5.20
CA PHE A 120 -14.38 -0.97 6.56
C PHE A 120 -13.42 -1.90 7.34
N GLY A 121 -13.05 -1.52 8.56
CA GLY A 121 -12.25 -2.38 9.45
C GLY A 121 -13.03 -3.58 10.00
N VAL A 122 -12.30 -4.62 10.36
CA VAL A 122 -12.78 -5.81 11.08
C VAL A 122 -11.81 -6.12 12.23
N GLY A 123 -12.31 -6.81 13.26
CA GLY A 123 -11.49 -7.26 14.40
C GLY A 123 -12.17 -7.04 15.74
N ASP A 124 -11.41 -7.28 16.80
CA ASP A 124 -11.83 -7.06 18.18
C ASP A 124 -11.79 -5.56 18.53
N MET A 125 -12.89 -5.05 19.09
CA MET A 125 -13.02 -3.66 19.53
C MET A 125 -12.15 -3.34 20.75
N ASP A 126 -11.71 -4.38 21.46
CA ASP A 126 -10.82 -4.32 22.61
C ASP A 126 -9.38 -4.72 22.23
N ALA A 127 -9.07 -4.87 20.94
CA ALA A 127 -7.73 -5.19 20.48
C ALA A 127 -6.70 -4.16 20.95
N ALA A 128 -5.60 -4.63 21.55
CA ALA A 128 -4.48 -3.79 21.95
C ALA A 128 -3.65 -3.27 20.77
N LEU A 129 -3.79 -3.90 19.59
CA LEU A 129 -3.05 -3.60 18.37
C LEU A 129 -4.02 -3.50 17.18
N MET A 130 -3.84 -2.47 16.36
CA MET A 130 -4.58 -2.27 15.12
C MET A 130 -3.59 -2.23 13.94
N PHE A 131 -3.89 -2.98 12.88
CA PHE A 131 -3.15 -2.92 11.63
C PHE A 131 -3.88 -2.01 10.63
N VAL A 132 -3.14 -1.10 10.00
CA VAL A 132 -3.68 -0.13 9.03
C VAL A 132 -2.89 -0.25 7.74
N GLY A 133 -3.59 -0.56 6.64
CA GLY A 133 -3.03 -0.61 5.29
C GLY A 133 -3.23 0.70 4.53
N GLU A 134 -2.94 0.68 3.23
CA GLU A 134 -3.09 1.85 2.34
C GLU A 134 -4.54 2.04 1.84
N ALA A 135 -4.96 1.24 0.87
CA ALA A 135 -6.26 1.25 0.22
C ALA A 135 -6.71 -0.20 -0.03
N PRO A 136 -8.02 -0.46 -0.12
CA PRO A 136 -8.50 -1.78 -0.48
C PRO A 136 -8.08 -2.15 -1.91
N GLY A 137 -7.66 -3.40 -2.09
CA GLY A 137 -7.43 -3.98 -3.41
C GLY A 137 -8.71 -4.52 -4.03
N ALA A 138 -8.58 -5.15 -5.20
CA ALA A 138 -9.73 -5.68 -5.94
C ALA A 138 -10.46 -6.79 -5.18
N ASP A 139 -9.73 -7.69 -4.52
CA ASP A 139 -10.32 -8.79 -3.75
C ASP A 139 -11.04 -8.26 -2.51
N GLU A 140 -10.42 -7.30 -1.81
CA GLU A 140 -11.01 -6.62 -0.66
C GLU A 140 -12.30 -5.88 -1.04
N GLU A 141 -12.31 -5.14 -2.16
CA GLU A 141 -13.52 -4.45 -2.62
C GLU A 141 -14.65 -5.43 -2.97
N VAL A 142 -14.33 -6.60 -3.53
CA VAL A 142 -15.34 -7.61 -3.87
C VAL A 142 -15.92 -8.24 -2.61
N GLN A 143 -15.07 -8.60 -1.64
CA GLN A 143 -15.51 -9.28 -0.42
C GLN A 143 -16.02 -8.32 0.66
N GLY A 144 -15.66 -7.04 0.61
CA GLY A 144 -15.97 -6.06 1.65
C GLY A 144 -15.13 -6.20 2.91
N GLU A 145 -14.09 -7.02 2.90
CA GLU A 145 -13.22 -7.30 4.04
C GLU A 145 -11.75 -6.93 3.73
N PRO A 146 -11.02 -6.33 4.70
CA PRO A 146 -9.65 -5.91 4.49
C PRO A 146 -8.69 -7.11 4.56
N PHE A 147 -7.57 -7.04 3.84
CA PHE A 147 -6.49 -8.03 3.89
C PHE A 147 -6.89 -9.46 3.51
N VAL A 148 -7.79 -9.63 2.55
CA VAL A 148 -8.19 -10.96 2.03
C VAL A 148 -7.35 -11.40 0.82
N GLY A 149 -6.71 -10.45 0.13
CA GLY A 149 -5.84 -10.73 -1.01
C GLY A 149 -4.48 -11.35 -0.63
N PRO A 150 -3.58 -11.56 -1.61
CA PRO A 150 -2.29 -12.22 -1.38
C PRO A 150 -1.40 -11.55 -0.33
N ALA A 151 -1.39 -10.21 -0.29
CA ALA A 151 -0.65 -9.45 0.71
C ALA A 151 -1.21 -9.66 2.12
N GLY A 152 -2.54 -9.72 2.26
CA GLY A 152 -3.19 -9.98 3.53
C GLY A 152 -2.97 -11.41 4.04
N GLN A 153 -2.97 -12.41 3.14
CA GLN A 153 -2.60 -13.78 3.49
C GLN A 153 -1.16 -13.89 4.00
N LEU A 154 -0.23 -13.11 3.43
CA LEU A 154 1.14 -13.03 3.91
C LEU A 154 1.21 -12.39 5.30
N LEU A 155 0.48 -11.29 5.53
CA LEU A 155 0.38 -10.66 6.85
C LEU A 155 -0.14 -11.64 7.90
N THR A 156 -1.21 -12.39 7.59
CA THR A 156 -1.76 -13.42 8.48
C THR A 156 -0.71 -14.48 8.85
N LYS A 157 0.10 -14.93 7.89
CA LYS A 157 1.20 -15.88 8.15
C LYS A 157 2.27 -15.29 9.08
N MET A 158 2.61 -14.01 8.89
CA MET A 158 3.58 -13.32 9.75
C MET A 158 3.08 -13.20 11.18
N ILE A 159 1.81 -12.82 11.37
CA ILE A 159 1.19 -12.73 12.70
C ILE A 159 1.12 -14.10 13.37
N GLY A 160 0.73 -15.15 12.62
CA GLY A 160 0.65 -16.51 13.15
C GLY A 160 2.01 -17.13 13.51
N ALA A 161 3.12 -16.54 13.07
CA ALA A 161 4.47 -17.02 13.37
C ALA A 161 5.13 -16.32 14.59
N MET A 162 4.45 -15.34 15.22
CA MET A 162 4.98 -14.58 16.36
C MET A 162 4.89 -15.33 17.68
#